data_AF-A0A7S3TIQ2-F1
#
_entry.id   AF-A0A7S3TIQ2-F1
#
_cell.length_a   1.000
_cell.length_b   1.000
_cell.length_c   1.000
_cell.angle_alpha   90.00
_cell.angle_beta   90.00
_cell.angle_gamma   90.00
#
_symmetry.space_group_name_H-M   'P 1'
#
loop_
_entity.id
_entity.type
_entity.pdbx_description
1 polymer ?
#
loop_
_entity_poly.entity_id
_entity_poly.type
_entity_poly.pdbx_seq_one_letter_code
_entity_poly.pdbx_strand_id
1 'polypeptide(L)'
;RMLNVEEFVCPELRVAMCHVKEVARTVLHTLVVCRSIGGHRPIEPRATVSELLDITYMRTDEAEFEQELEQAVQQFSQIFESDLGRSGRAQLVLNFYTTKSRKQSIWNILG
;
A
#
# COMPACT_ATOMS: atom_id res chain seq x y z
N ARG A 1 -1.90 19.98 18.22
CA ARG A 1 -1.44 20.26 16.84
C ARG A 1 -2.07 19.22 15.94
N MET A 2 -3.08 19.59 15.13
CA MET A 2 -3.45 18.76 13.97
C MET A 2 -2.22 18.76 13.05
N LEU A 3 -1.73 17.58 12.71
CA LEU A 3 -0.73 17.46 11.65
C LEU A 3 -1.50 17.58 10.34
N ASN A 4 -1.05 18.45 9.44
CA ASN A 4 -1.62 18.53 8.10
C ASN A 4 -1.37 17.17 7.42
N VAL A 5 -2.43 16.56 6.88
CA VAL A 5 -2.32 15.34 6.09
C VAL A 5 -2.11 15.75 4.64
N GLU A 6 -1.08 15.21 4.00
CA GLU A 6 -0.84 15.40 2.57
C GLU A 6 -1.52 14.28 1.78
N GLU A 7 -2.32 14.65 0.79
CA GLU A 7 -2.97 13.73 -0.12
C GLU A 7 -2.30 13.81 -1.50
N PHE A 8 -2.01 12.65 -2.08
CA PHE A 8 -1.48 12.52 -3.43
C PHE A 8 -2.36 11.58 -4.23
N VAL A 9 -2.86 12.05 -5.37
CA VAL A 9 -3.70 11.27 -6.28
C VAL A 9 -2.90 10.94 -7.53
N CYS A 10 -2.72 9.64 -7.78
CA CYS A 10 -2.12 9.16 -9.02
C CYS A 10 -3.04 9.48 -10.21
N PRO A 11 -2.51 9.82 -11.41
CA PRO A 11 -3.30 9.86 -12.62
C PRO A 11 -4.10 8.57 -12.82
N GLU A 12 -5.29 8.68 -13.42
CA GLU A 12 -6.14 7.53 -13.67
C GLU A 12 -5.43 6.50 -14.57
N LEU A 13 -5.40 5.25 -14.11
CA LEU A 13 -4.81 4.14 -14.84
C LEU A 13 -5.91 3.37 -15.56
N ARG A 14 -5.76 3.22 -16.88
CA ARG A 14 -6.61 2.31 -17.67
C ARG A 14 -5.93 0.95 -17.71
N VAL A 15 -6.55 -0.04 -17.09
CA VAL A 15 -5.94 -1.36 -16.87
C VAL A 15 -6.89 -2.43 -17.39
N ALA A 16 -6.36 -3.41 -18.13
CA ALA A 16 -7.11 -4.60 -18.51
C ALA A 16 -7.34 -5.47 -17.26
N MET A 17 -8.48 -6.15 -17.16
CA MET A 17 -8.82 -6.95 -15.98
C MET A 17 -7.70 -7.90 -15.56
N CYS A 18 -7.10 -8.60 -16.52
CA CYS A 18 -6.02 -9.56 -16.28
C CYS A 18 -4.77 -8.93 -15.65
N HIS A 19 -4.58 -7.61 -15.74
CA HIS A 19 -3.41 -6.89 -15.23
C HIS A 19 -3.66 -6.19 -13.89
N VAL A 20 -4.91 -6.12 -13.41
CA VAL A 20 -5.30 -5.35 -12.22
C VAL A 20 -4.45 -5.71 -10.99
N LYS A 21 -4.28 -7.02 -10.74
CA LYS A 21 -3.50 -7.50 -9.59
C LYS A 21 -2.04 -7.06 -9.67
N GLU A 22 -1.43 -7.19 -10.84
CA GLU A 22 -0.01 -6.87 -11.03
C GLU A 22 0.24 -5.36 -10.95
N VAL A 23 -0.67 -4.54 -11.49
CA VAL A 23 -0.60 -3.08 -11.34
C VAL A 23 -0.74 -2.67 -9.88
N ALA A 24 -1.73 -3.19 -9.16
CA ALA A 24 -1.92 -2.88 -7.74
C ALA A 24 -0.71 -3.28 -6.90
N ARG A 25 -0.17 -4.50 -7.11
CA ARG A 25 1.04 -5.01 -6.46
C ARG A 25 2.24 -4.10 -6.70
N THR A 26 2.50 -3.77 -7.96
CA THR A 26 3.64 -2.92 -8.38
C THR A 26 3.56 -1.55 -7.69
N VAL A 27 2.39 -0.91 -7.71
CA VAL A 27 2.19 0.42 -7.10
C VAL A 27 2.38 0.35 -5.58
N LEU A 28 1.76 -0.62 -4.90
CA LEU A 28 1.84 -0.74 -3.45
C LEU A 28 3.28 -1.01 -2.97
N HIS A 29 3.99 -1.95 -3.59
CA HIS A 29 5.40 -2.21 -3.27
C HIS A 29 6.28 -0.97 -3.47
N THR A 30 6.11 -0.28 -4.60
CA THR A 30 6.90 0.92 -4.90
C THR A 30 6.64 2.01 -3.87
N LEU A 31 5.38 2.28 -3.52
CA LEU A 31 5.03 3.29 -2.52
C LEU A 31 5.59 2.96 -1.13
N VAL A 32 5.50 1.71 -0.71
CA VAL A 32 6.02 1.29 0.60
C VAL A 32 7.54 1.36 0.62
N VAL A 33 8.24 0.95 -0.44
CA VAL A 33 9.68 1.13 -0.54
C VAL A 33 10.03 2.61 -0.43
N CYS A 34 9.42 3.48 -1.23
CA CYS A 34 9.72 4.92 -1.21
C CYS A 34 9.47 5.57 0.16
N ARG A 35 8.45 5.13 0.91
CA ARG A 35 8.11 5.70 2.22
C ARG A 35 8.86 5.07 3.39
N SER A 36 9.47 3.90 3.20
CA SER A 36 10.31 3.23 4.21
C SER A 36 11.78 3.63 4.12
N ILE A 37 12.23 4.33 3.06
CA ILE A 37 13.59 4.88 2.97
C ILE A 37 13.82 5.87 4.13
N GLY A 38 14.81 5.57 4.98
CA GLY A 38 15.13 6.37 6.17
C GLY A 38 14.24 6.11 7.38
N GLY A 39 13.38 5.08 7.34
CA GLY A 39 12.58 4.63 8.48
C GLY A 39 13.41 3.90 9.56
N HIS A 40 12.82 3.71 10.74
CA HIS A 40 13.47 3.03 11.87
C HIS A 40 13.65 1.52 11.64
N ARG A 41 12.84 0.93 10.76
CA ARG A 41 12.99 -0.47 10.35
C ARG A 41 13.64 -0.49 8.96
N PRO A 42 14.83 -1.07 8.82
CA PRO A 42 15.44 -1.23 7.51
C PRO A 42 14.57 -2.18 6.68
N ILE A 43 14.25 -1.75 5.46
CA ILE A 43 13.77 -2.64 4.40
C ILE A 43 14.92 -2.86 3.42
N GLU A 44 14.99 -4.03 2.80
CA GLU A 44 15.94 -4.29 1.71
C GLU A 44 15.20 -4.16 0.37
N PRO A 45 15.27 -2.99 -0.30
CA PRO A 45 14.62 -2.83 -1.59
C PRO A 45 15.34 -3.65 -2.65
N ARG A 46 14.56 -4.40 -3.43
CA ARG A 46 15.05 -5.21 -4.55
C ARG A 46 14.33 -4.81 -5.84
N ALA A 47 15.12 -4.61 -6.90
CA ALA A 47 14.58 -4.46 -8.25
C ALA A 47 13.94 -5.78 -8.71
N THR A 48 12.68 -5.71 -9.12
CA THR A 48 11.88 -6.85 -9.60
C THR A 48 11.30 -6.50 -10.96
N VAL A 49 11.34 -7.46 -11.88
CA VAL A 49 10.75 -7.31 -13.22
C VAL A 49 9.33 -7.85 -13.19
N SER A 50 8.37 -7.05 -13.64
CA SER A 50 7.03 -7.51 -13.99
C SER A 50 7.02 -7.86 -15.48
N GLU A 51 7.02 -9.15 -15.80
CA GLU A 51 6.94 -9.59 -17.21
C GLU A 51 5.59 -9.21 -17.85
N LEU A 52 4.52 -9.19 -17.07
CA LEU A 52 3.18 -8.86 -17.54
C LEU A 52 3.02 -7.39 -17.92
N LEU A 53 3.75 -6.51 -17.23
CA LEU A 53 3.72 -5.06 -17.46
C LEU A 53 4.93 -4.54 -18.24
N ASP A 54 5.95 -5.38 -18.44
CA ASP A 54 7.26 -5.04 -19.03
C ASP A 54 7.93 -3.83 -18.36
N ILE A 55 7.93 -3.82 -17.03
CA ILE A 55 8.55 -2.78 -16.21
C ILE A 55 9.40 -3.38 -15.09
N THR A 56 10.39 -2.60 -14.64
CA THR A 56 11.12 -2.88 -13.40
C THR A 56 10.64 -1.96 -12.30
N TYR A 57 10.32 -2.52 -11.13
CA TYR A 57 9.88 -1.78 -9.95
C TYR A 57 10.64 -2.22 -8.70
N MET A 58 10.55 -1.43 -7.63
CA MET A 58 11.17 -1.74 -6.36
C MET A 58 10.19 -2.48 -5.45
N ARG A 59 10.67 -3.55 -4.83
CA ARG A 59 9.92 -4.40 -3.91
C ARG A 59 10.68 -4.62 -2.60
N THR A 60 9.94 -4.85 -1.51
CA THR A 60 10.48 -5.28 -0.21
C THR A 60 10.30 -6.80 -0.07
N ASP A 61 11.21 -7.45 0.65
CA ASP A 61 11.23 -8.90 0.94
C ASP A 61 10.60 -9.26 2.29
N GLU A 62 9.98 -8.30 2.96
CA GLU A 62 9.36 -8.50 4.26
C GLU A 62 8.09 -9.38 4.16
N ALA A 63 8.17 -10.61 4.67
CA ALA A 63 7.14 -11.64 4.50
C ALA A 63 5.76 -11.27 5.11
N GLU A 64 5.73 -10.61 6.27
CA GLU A 64 4.48 -10.19 6.91
C GLU A 64 3.75 -9.15 6.05
N PHE A 65 4.50 -8.15 5.59
CA PHE A 65 3.99 -7.14 4.67
C PHE A 65 3.52 -7.75 3.34
N GLU A 66 4.28 -8.70 2.79
CA GLU A 66 3.91 -9.38 1.55
C GLU A 66 2.54 -10.06 1.66
N GLN A 67 2.30 -10.74 2.78
CA GLN A 67 1.03 -11.43 3.00
C GLN A 67 -0.14 -10.45 3.11
N GLU A 68 0.02 -9.33 3.81
CA GLU A 68 -1.00 -8.29 3.91
C GLU A 68 -1.26 -7.60 2.56
N LEU A 69 -0.19 -7.31 1.81
CA LEU A 69 -0.29 -6.72 0.48
C LEU A 69 -1.03 -7.62 -0.49
N GLU A 70 -0.70 -8.92 -0.54
CA GLU A 70 -1.39 -9.86 -1.42
C GLU A 70 -2.87 -10.01 -1.08
N GLN A 71 -3.22 -9.97 0.21
CA GLN A 71 -4.63 -9.94 0.63
C GLN A 71 -5.34 -8.67 0.14
N ALA A 72 -4.72 -7.50 0.28
CA ALA A 72 -5.28 -6.25 -0.19
C ALA A 72 -5.43 -6.22 -1.73
N VAL A 73 -4.44 -6.73 -2.46
CA VAL A 73 -4.48 -6.86 -3.93
C VAL A 73 -5.61 -7.79 -4.36
N GLN A 74 -5.77 -8.93 -3.69
CA GLN A 74 -6.83 -9.89 -3.98
C GLN A 74 -8.22 -9.29 -3.73
N GLN A 75 -8.41 -8.60 -2.60
CA GLN A 75 -9.67 -7.92 -2.27
C GLN A 75 -9.99 -6.83 -3.29
N PHE A 76 -9.01 -5.99 -3.65
CA PHE A 76 -9.18 -4.94 -4.65
C PHE A 76 -9.58 -5.52 -6.01
N SER A 77 -8.94 -6.61 -6.44
CA SER A 77 -9.27 -7.28 -7.70
C SER A 77 -10.70 -7.81 -7.71
N GLN A 78 -11.19 -8.35 -6.60
CA GLN A 78 -12.58 -8.84 -6.48
C GLN A 78 -13.58 -7.68 -6.56
N ILE A 79 -13.31 -6.58 -5.87
CA ILE A 79 -14.12 -5.36 -5.94
C ILE A 79 -14.14 -4.83 -7.37
N PHE A 80 -12.98 -4.76 -8.01
CA PHE A 80 -12.85 -4.30 -9.40
C PHE A 80 -13.68 -5.18 -10.34
N GLU A 81 -13.61 -6.50 -10.19
CA GLU A 81 -14.42 -7.46 -10.97
C GLU A 81 -15.92 -7.31 -10.73
N SER A 82 -16.35 -7.13 -9.48
CA SER A 82 -17.78 -6.98 -9.16
C SER A 82 -18.36 -5.63 -9.59
N ASP A 83 -17.57 -4.53 -9.51
CA ASP A 83 -18.04 -3.16 -9.76
C ASP A 83 -17.88 -2.70 -11.21
N LEU A 84 -17.12 -3.42 -12.04
CA LEU A 84 -17.02 -3.17 -13.49
C LEU A 84 -18.40 -3.15 -14.19
N GLY A 85 -19.39 -3.84 -13.64
CA GLY A 85 -20.76 -3.82 -14.18
C GLY A 85 -21.52 -2.51 -13.96
N ARG A 86 -21.04 -1.58 -13.10
CA ARG A 86 -21.77 -0.35 -12.73
C ARG A 86 -21.08 0.94 -13.15
N SER A 87 -19.79 1.10 -12.87
CA SER A 87 -19.06 2.37 -13.09
C SER A 87 -17.85 2.24 -14.02
N GLY A 88 -17.32 1.02 -14.18
CA GLY A 88 -16.07 0.78 -14.88
C GLY A 88 -14.81 1.29 -14.15
N ARG A 89 -14.92 1.72 -12.88
CA ARG A 89 -13.87 2.39 -12.11
C ARG A 89 -13.82 1.88 -10.67
N ALA A 90 -12.61 1.76 -10.13
CA ALA A 90 -12.38 1.53 -8.70
C ALA A 90 -11.20 2.39 -8.21
N GLN A 91 -11.11 2.58 -6.90
CA GLN A 91 -10.02 3.34 -6.26
C GLN A 91 -9.36 2.51 -5.18
N LEU A 92 -8.02 2.52 -5.17
CA LEU A 92 -7.20 1.97 -4.10
C LEU A 92 -6.59 3.13 -3.32
N VAL A 93 -6.73 3.11 -1.99
CA VAL A 93 -6.26 4.18 -1.09
C VAL A 93 -5.28 3.61 -0.08
N LEU A 94 -4.09 4.19 0.03
CA LEU A 94 -3.05 3.83 0.99
C LEU A 94 -2.81 4.98 1.97
N ASN A 95 -2.97 4.70 3.26
CA ASN A 95 -2.79 5.69 4.33
C ASN A 95 -1.58 5.34 5.20
N PHE A 96 -0.71 6.33 5.45
CA PHE A 96 0.38 6.21 6.40
C PHE A 96 0.03 6.94 7.68
N TYR A 97 0.18 6.28 8.83
CA TYR A 97 -0.13 6.86 10.14
C TYR A 97 0.93 6.50 11.17
N THR A 98 1.01 7.31 12.22
CA THR A 98 1.83 7.03 13.41
C THR A 98 0.93 6.58 14.55
N THR A 99 1.31 5.51 15.23
CA THR A 99 0.64 5.10 16.47
C THR A 99 1.09 6.03 17.59
N LYS A 100 0.17 6.81 18.16
CA LYS A 100 0.47 7.53 19.40
C LYS A 100 0.52 6.52 20.53
N SER A 101 1.68 6.33 21.15
CA SER A 101 1.76 5.68 22.46
C SER A 101 0.84 6.45 23.41
N ARG A 102 -0.22 5.80 23.88
CA ARG A 102 -1.03 6.29 24.98
C ARG A 102 -0.12 6.23 26.20
N LYS A 103 0.60 7.31 26.50
CA LYS A 103 1.38 7.43 27.74
C LYS A 103 0.45 6.98 28.86
N GLN A 104 0.77 5.86 29.51
CA GLN A 104 0.11 5.49 30.76
C GLN A 104 0.31 6.67 31.69
N SER A 105 -0.78 7.38 31.95
CA SER A 105 -0.80 8.46 32.92
C SER A 105 -0.23 7.92 34.22
N ILE A 106 0.82 8.57 34.72
CA ILE A 106 1.51 8.29 35.99
C ILE A 106 0.52 8.30 37.19
N TRP A 107 -0.71 8.75 36.97
CA TRP A 107 -1.83 8.72 37.90
C TRP A 107 -2.37 7.32 38.25
N ASN A 108 -2.06 6.26 37.49
CA ASN A 108 -2.55 4.91 37.79
C ASN A 108 -1.64 4.09 38.72
N ILE A 109 -0.58 4.69 39.29
CA ILE A 109 0.34 4.02 40.23
C ILE A 109 0.09 4.44 41.70
N LEU A 110 -0.81 5.40 41.94
CA LEU A 110 -1.13 5.90 43.30
C LEU A 110 -2.63 5.83 43.65
N GLY A 111 -3.35 4.82 43.16
CA GLY A 111 -4.75 4.55 43.51
C GLY A 111 -4.91 3.23 44.24
#